data_AF-A0A0D2S8I3-F1
#
_entry.id   AF-A0A0D2S8I3-F1
#
_cell.length_a   1.000
_cell.length_b   1.000
_cell.length_c   1.000
_cell.angle_alpha   90.00
_cell.angle_beta   90.00
_cell.angle_gamma   90.00
#
_symmetry.space_group_name_H-M   'P 1'
#
loop_
_entity.id
_entity.type
_entity.pdbx_description
1 polymer ?
#
loop_
_entity_poly.entity_id
_entity_poly.type
_entity_poly.pdbx_seq_one_letter_code
_entity_poly.pdbx_strand_id
1 'polypeptide(L)'
;MKGKWKGSKRKLGLPAALLLCSLSFLAGLFVPTFFFQDVPIIKPKPRMLEAVQEKTYRDPMPNGVTGESSIESIPFQVLSWKPRAYYFPNFATSEQCEHVIEMAKVNLKPSGLALREGETEESTKGTRTSSGTFISASEDETGTLDLIEKKIAKVTSIPQSHGEAFNILRYEIGQKYDSHYDAFNPSEYGPQSSQRVQSYM
;
A
#
# COMPACT_ATOMS: atom_id res chain seq x y z
N MET A 1 48.47 74.46 -9.83
CA MET A 1 47.24 75.18 -9.41
C MET A 1 46.45 74.29 -8.46
N LYS A 2 46.24 74.73 -7.21
CA LYS A 2 45.51 73.99 -6.15
C LYS A 2 44.02 74.29 -6.26
N GLY A 3 43.23 73.36 -6.81
CA GLY A 3 41.77 73.44 -6.82
C GLY A 3 41.18 72.93 -5.51
N LYS A 4 40.74 73.84 -4.63
CA LYS A 4 39.94 73.52 -3.44
C LYS A 4 38.52 73.16 -3.88
N TRP A 5 38.15 71.87 -3.82
CA TRP A 5 36.74 71.46 -3.95
C TRP A 5 36.10 71.34 -2.57
N LYS A 6 35.22 72.29 -2.22
CA LYS A 6 34.34 72.24 -1.05
C LYS A 6 33.16 71.31 -1.38
N GLY A 7 33.21 70.07 -0.91
CA GLY A 7 32.08 69.14 -0.98
C GLY A 7 31.07 69.44 0.12
N SER A 8 29.94 70.06 -0.25
CA SER A 8 28.79 70.30 0.62
C SER A 8 28.17 68.96 1.05
N LYS A 9 28.24 68.62 2.35
CA LYS A 9 27.52 67.47 2.90
C LYS A 9 26.03 67.82 2.97
N ARG A 10 25.27 67.50 1.92
CA ARG A 10 23.80 67.51 1.99
C ARG A 10 23.39 66.47 3.04
N LYS A 11 22.94 66.94 4.22
CA LYS A 11 22.29 66.07 5.21
C LYS A 11 20.96 65.63 4.59
N LEU A 12 20.89 64.38 4.15
CA LEU A 12 19.62 63.78 3.76
C LEU A 12 18.72 63.81 5.00
N GLY A 13 17.64 64.59 4.96
CA GLY A 13 16.70 64.66 6.08
C GLY A 13 16.13 63.26 6.35
N LEU A 14 15.85 62.95 7.61
CA LEU A 14 15.23 61.69 8.03
C LEU A 14 14.04 61.25 7.14
N PRO A 15 13.16 62.15 6.65
CA PRO A 15 12.07 61.77 5.74
C PRO A 15 12.55 61.26 4.38
N ALA A 16 13.62 61.87 3.84
CA ALA A 16 14.19 61.47 2.56
C ALA A 16 14.96 60.14 2.67
N ALA A 17 15.59 59.87 3.82
CA ALA A 17 16.20 58.59 4.11
C ALA A 17 15.15 57.48 4.25
N LEU A 18 14.04 57.76 4.95
CA LEU A 18 12.92 56.82 5.10
C LEU A 18 12.22 56.53 3.76
N LEU A 19 12.05 57.54 2.90
CA LEU A 19 11.55 57.35 1.54
C LEU A 19 12.50 56.53 0.65
N LEU A 20 13.81 56.75 0.75
CA LEU A 20 14.78 55.92 0.02
C LEU A 20 14.76 54.46 0.53
N CYS A 21 14.64 54.26 1.83
CA CYS A 21 14.55 52.93 2.44
C CYS A 21 13.26 52.22 2.03
N SER A 22 12.11 52.91 2.03
CA SER A 22 10.83 52.31 1.63
C SER A 22 10.80 51.96 0.14
N LEU A 23 11.35 52.83 -0.73
CA LEU A 23 11.50 52.54 -2.15
C LEU A 23 12.44 51.36 -2.40
N SER A 24 13.52 51.23 -1.62
CA SER A 24 14.44 50.08 -1.71
C SER A 24 13.78 48.78 -1.25
N PHE A 25 12.93 48.84 -0.21
CA PHE A 25 12.20 47.69 0.29
C PHE A 25 11.11 47.22 -0.68
N LEU A 26 10.38 48.16 -1.29
CA LEU A 26 9.40 47.87 -2.34
C LEU A 26 10.08 47.33 -3.61
N ALA A 27 11.21 47.90 -4.03
CA ALA A 27 11.99 47.33 -5.13
C ALA A 27 12.46 45.90 -4.81
N GLY A 28 12.96 45.63 -3.60
CA GLY A 28 13.36 44.29 -3.16
C GLY A 28 12.23 43.26 -3.08
N LEU A 29 10.98 43.70 -2.86
CA LEU A 29 9.79 42.82 -2.87
C LEU A 29 9.35 42.43 -4.29
N PHE A 30 9.63 43.25 -5.31
CA PHE A 30 9.21 43.00 -6.71
C PHE A 30 10.35 42.57 -7.65
N VAL A 31 11.62 42.69 -7.25
CA VAL A 31 12.75 42.16 -8.02
C VAL A 31 12.72 40.62 -8.17
N PRO A 32 12.23 39.79 -7.21
CA PRO A 32 12.17 38.35 -7.43
C PRO A 32 11.07 37.98 -8.44
N THR A 33 10.04 38.81 -8.64
CA THR A 33 8.92 38.48 -9.55
C THR A 33 9.21 38.74 -11.02
N PHE A 34 10.25 39.52 -11.36
CA PHE A 34 10.62 39.78 -12.76
C PHE A 34 11.79 38.93 -13.27
N PHE A 35 12.60 38.34 -12.39
CA PHE A 35 13.74 37.48 -12.78
C PHE A 35 13.51 35.98 -12.56
N PHE A 36 12.46 35.56 -11.85
CA PHE A 36 12.14 34.15 -11.61
C PHE A 36 10.88 33.66 -12.36
N GLN A 37 10.60 34.18 -13.56
CA GLN A 37 9.55 33.59 -14.40
C GLN A 37 10.00 32.38 -15.23
N ASP A 38 11.29 32.01 -15.22
CA ASP A 38 11.82 30.85 -15.96
C ASP A 38 12.52 29.81 -15.06
N VAL A 39 12.15 29.69 -13.78
CA VAL A 39 12.48 28.47 -13.03
C VAL A 39 11.33 27.49 -13.22
N PRO A 40 11.56 26.34 -13.89
CA PRO A 40 10.54 25.31 -13.95
C PRO A 40 10.22 24.94 -12.50
N ILE A 41 8.99 25.20 -12.08
CA ILE A 41 8.45 24.54 -10.90
C ILE A 41 8.46 23.06 -11.26
N ILE A 42 9.51 22.35 -10.81
CA ILE A 42 9.51 20.90 -10.76
C ILE A 42 8.48 20.56 -9.69
N LYS A 43 7.20 20.60 -10.08
CA LYS A 43 6.23 19.73 -9.46
C LYS A 43 6.83 18.33 -9.69
N PRO A 44 7.05 17.51 -8.65
CA PRO A 44 7.17 16.10 -8.90
C PRO A 44 5.83 15.69 -9.52
N LYS A 45 5.76 15.70 -10.86
CA LYS A 45 4.78 14.90 -11.59
C LYS A 45 5.03 13.53 -10.98
N PRO A 46 4.08 12.90 -10.25
CA PRO A 46 4.22 11.47 -10.01
C PRO A 46 4.47 10.93 -11.40
N ARG A 47 5.59 10.21 -11.58
CA ARG A 47 6.02 9.69 -12.86
C ARG A 47 4.88 8.80 -13.32
N MET A 48 3.93 9.44 -13.98
CA MET A 48 2.73 8.84 -14.51
C MET A 48 3.31 7.78 -15.44
N LEU A 49 2.74 6.59 -15.36
CA LEU A 49 2.89 5.55 -16.36
C LEU A 49 2.39 6.09 -17.73
N GLU A 50 2.96 7.19 -18.22
CA GLU A 50 2.96 7.57 -19.61
C GLU A 50 3.92 6.60 -20.28
N ALA A 51 3.37 5.45 -20.64
CA ALA A 51 3.65 4.81 -21.90
C ALA A 51 5.13 4.76 -22.32
N VAL A 52 5.99 4.17 -21.47
CA VAL A 52 7.08 3.31 -21.99
C VAL A 52 6.47 1.93 -22.27
N GLN A 53 5.36 1.94 -22.99
CA GLN A 53 4.60 0.77 -23.41
C GLN A 53 4.65 0.73 -24.92
N GLU A 54 5.85 0.70 -25.49
CA GLU A 54 6.05 0.27 -26.87
C GLU A 54 7.54 0.00 -27.10
N LYS A 55 7.88 -1.29 -27.30
CA LYS A 55 9.13 -1.79 -27.95
C LYS A 55 10.39 -2.06 -27.10
N THR A 56 10.34 -2.58 -25.88
CA THR A 56 11.59 -3.08 -25.23
C THR A 56 11.51 -4.36 -24.39
N TYR A 57 10.39 -5.09 -24.37
CA TYR A 57 10.40 -6.48 -23.92
C TYR A 57 10.55 -7.38 -25.14
N ARG A 58 11.80 -7.51 -25.62
CA ARG A 58 12.19 -8.62 -26.51
C ARG A 58 11.93 -9.90 -25.72
N ASP A 59 11.12 -10.79 -26.28
CA ASP A 59 10.85 -12.18 -25.91
C ASP A 59 11.01 -12.58 -24.42
N PRO A 60 9.96 -13.09 -23.76
CA PRO A 60 10.09 -13.58 -22.38
C PRO A 60 11.21 -14.64 -22.30
N MET A 61 11.98 -14.59 -21.22
CA MET A 61 12.98 -15.61 -20.93
C MET A 61 12.32 -16.99 -20.85
N PRO A 62 13.01 -18.08 -21.24
CA PRO A 62 12.52 -19.42 -21.00
C PRO A 62 12.16 -19.62 -19.52
N ASN A 63 10.97 -20.15 -19.25
CA ASN A 63 10.49 -20.44 -17.91
C ASN A 63 10.99 -21.79 -17.40
N GLY A 64 11.12 -21.92 -16.08
CA GLY A 64 11.38 -23.20 -15.44
C GLY A 64 10.16 -24.13 -15.48
N VAL A 65 10.31 -25.37 -15.00
CA VAL A 65 9.25 -26.39 -14.98
C VAL A 65 7.94 -25.89 -14.34
N THR A 66 8.06 -25.06 -13.30
CA THR A 66 6.93 -24.48 -12.56
C THR A 66 6.72 -22.99 -12.84
N GLY A 67 7.45 -22.40 -13.78
CA GLY A 67 7.38 -20.97 -14.11
C GLY A 67 6.37 -20.69 -15.22
N GLU A 68 5.97 -19.43 -15.36
CA GLU A 68 5.06 -18.98 -16.42
C GLU A 68 5.82 -18.42 -17.61
N SER A 69 5.31 -18.66 -18.83
CA SER A 69 5.92 -18.21 -20.09
C SER A 69 5.53 -16.78 -20.50
N SER A 70 4.53 -16.20 -19.84
CA SER A 70 4.04 -14.84 -20.09
C SER A 70 4.40 -13.89 -18.96
N ILE A 71 4.64 -12.63 -19.30
CA ILE A 71 4.84 -11.56 -18.32
C ILE A 71 3.48 -10.97 -17.94
N GLU A 72 3.17 -10.96 -16.65
CA GLU A 72 2.01 -10.28 -16.08
C GLU A 72 2.45 -9.17 -15.12
N SER A 73 1.72 -8.05 -15.13
CA SER A 73 1.96 -6.93 -14.23
C SER A 73 0.79 -6.78 -13.27
N ILE A 74 1.05 -6.93 -11.98
CA ILE A 74 0.05 -6.73 -10.91
C ILE A 74 0.44 -5.47 -10.13
N PRO A 75 -0.34 -4.37 -10.22
CA PRO A 75 -0.01 -3.13 -9.52
C PRO A 75 -0.16 -3.29 -8.01
N PHE A 76 0.74 -2.67 -7.24
CA PHE A 76 0.69 -2.66 -5.78
C PHE A 76 1.27 -1.38 -5.19
N GLN A 77 0.90 -1.10 -3.94
CA GLN A 77 1.46 -0.04 -3.11
C GLN A 77 2.15 -0.64 -1.90
N VAL A 78 3.37 -0.19 -1.58
CA VAL A 78 4.03 -0.53 -0.31
C VAL A 78 3.41 0.30 0.81
N LEU A 79 2.80 -0.37 1.79
CA LEU A 79 2.24 0.28 2.99
C LEU A 79 3.26 0.37 4.13
N SER A 80 4.08 -0.67 4.30
CA SER A 80 5.14 -0.70 5.32
C SER A 80 6.25 -1.69 4.94
N TRP A 81 7.46 -1.42 5.43
CA TRP A 81 8.61 -2.33 5.33
C TRP A 81 8.84 -3.13 6.61
N LYS A 82 8.33 -2.64 7.75
CA LYS A 82 8.50 -3.28 9.05
C LYS A 82 7.22 -3.12 9.90
N PRO A 83 6.31 -4.11 9.91
CA PRO A 83 6.34 -5.33 9.08
C PRO A 83 6.15 -5.03 7.59
N ARG A 84 6.50 -5.98 6.71
CA ARG A 84 6.23 -5.85 5.27
C ARG A 84 4.72 -5.91 5.04
N ALA A 85 4.15 -4.87 4.45
CA ALA A 85 2.74 -4.78 4.12
C ALA A 85 2.56 -4.12 2.75
N TYR A 86 1.73 -4.72 1.91
CA TYR A 86 1.46 -4.26 0.55
C TYR A 86 -0.04 -4.22 0.30
N TYR A 87 -0.49 -3.23 -0.46
CA TYR A 87 -1.87 -3.09 -0.90
C TYR A 87 -1.97 -3.35 -2.40
N PHE A 88 -2.88 -4.25 -2.80
CA PHE A 88 -3.14 -4.60 -4.19
C PHE A 88 -4.54 -4.10 -4.59
N PRO A 89 -4.66 -2.94 -5.26
CA PRO A 89 -5.96 -2.42 -5.67
C PRO A 89 -6.59 -3.32 -6.74
N ASN A 90 -7.92 -3.50 -6.66
CA ASN A 90 -8.71 -4.28 -7.63
C ASN A 90 -8.14 -5.68 -7.88
N PHE A 91 -7.74 -6.37 -6.81
CA PHE A 91 -7.10 -7.68 -6.93
C PHE A 91 -8.05 -8.76 -7.47
N ALA A 92 -9.29 -8.80 -6.97
CA ALA A 92 -10.38 -9.57 -7.54
C ALA A 92 -11.41 -8.61 -8.13
N THR A 93 -12.13 -9.04 -9.17
CA THR A 93 -13.22 -8.24 -9.74
C THR A 93 -14.45 -8.28 -8.83
N SER A 94 -15.37 -7.33 -9.01
CA SER A 94 -16.62 -7.30 -8.24
C SER A 94 -17.44 -8.58 -8.42
N GLU A 95 -17.45 -9.15 -9.64
CA GLU A 95 -18.13 -10.40 -9.96
C GLU A 95 -17.50 -11.59 -9.24
N GLN A 96 -16.16 -11.64 -9.18
CA GLN A 96 -15.45 -12.68 -8.44
C GLN A 96 -15.75 -12.58 -6.93
N CYS A 97 -15.74 -11.37 -6.38
CA CYS A 97 -16.08 -11.14 -4.97
C CYS A 97 -17.52 -11.57 -4.65
N GLU A 98 -18.49 -11.19 -5.48
CA GLU A 98 -19.90 -11.57 -5.29
C GLU A 98 -20.08 -13.09 -5.34
N HIS A 99 -19.44 -13.76 -6.30
CA HIS A 99 -19.46 -15.22 -6.41
C HIS A 99 -18.96 -15.90 -5.13
N VAL A 100 -17.81 -15.46 -4.61
CA VAL A 100 -17.23 -16.00 -3.36
C VAL A 100 -18.15 -15.74 -2.16
N ILE A 101 -18.79 -14.57 -2.11
CA ILE A 101 -19.77 -14.23 -1.06
C ILE A 101 -20.97 -15.18 -1.12
N GLU A 102 -21.55 -15.42 -2.31
CA GLU A 102 -22.68 -16.32 -2.49
C GLU A 102 -22.34 -17.76 -2.10
N MET A 103 -21.18 -18.25 -2.51
CA MET A 103 -20.68 -19.57 -2.09
C MET A 103 -20.57 -19.67 -0.56
N ALA A 104 -20.03 -18.64 0.10
CA ALA A 104 -19.81 -18.66 1.54
C ALA A 104 -21.12 -18.62 2.35
N LYS A 105 -22.12 -17.86 1.88
CA LYS A 105 -23.40 -17.66 2.59
C LYS A 105 -24.10 -18.98 2.97
N VAL A 106 -23.91 -20.04 2.20
CA VAL A 106 -24.54 -21.35 2.44
C VAL A 106 -24.04 -22.00 3.74
N ASN A 107 -22.78 -21.76 4.11
CA ASN A 107 -22.08 -22.52 5.16
C ASN A 107 -21.55 -21.66 6.33
N LEU A 108 -21.90 -20.37 6.39
CA LEU A 108 -21.46 -19.49 7.47
C LEU A 108 -21.89 -19.99 8.85
N LYS A 109 -20.92 -20.16 9.74
CA LYS A 109 -21.12 -20.51 11.16
C LYS A 109 -20.31 -19.57 12.05
N PRO A 110 -20.61 -19.44 13.35
CA PRO A 110 -19.77 -18.69 14.27
C PRO A 110 -18.29 -19.12 14.15
N SER A 111 -17.38 -18.15 13.99
CA SER A 111 -15.97 -18.46 13.78
C SER A 111 -15.30 -19.01 15.03
N GLY A 112 -14.49 -20.05 14.86
CA GLY A 112 -13.65 -20.61 15.92
C GLY A 112 -12.28 -19.94 16.04
N LEU A 113 -11.56 -20.33 17.09
CA LEU A 113 -10.17 -19.97 17.38
C LEU A 113 -9.34 -21.25 17.57
N ALA A 114 -8.07 -21.19 17.20
CA ALA A 114 -7.10 -22.16 17.69
C ALA A 114 -6.82 -21.84 19.16
N LEU A 115 -7.18 -22.75 20.06
CA LEU A 115 -7.02 -22.57 21.50
C LEU A 115 -5.61 -22.96 21.93
N ARG A 116 -5.01 -22.17 22.81
CA ARG A 116 -3.76 -22.52 23.49
C ARG A 116 -4.01 -23.54 24.60
N GLU A 117 -2.93 -24.11 25.12
CA GLU A 117 -3.02 -25.01 26.28
C GLU A 117 -3.70 -24.30 27.48
N GLY A 118 -4.80 -24.88 27.96
CA GLY A 118 -5.61 -24.34 29.06
C GLY A 118 -6.72 -23.37 28.65
N GLU A 119 -6.77 -22.92 27.39
CA GLU A 119 -7.88 -22.11 26.88
C GLU A 119 -9.09 -22.97 26.51
N THR A 120 -10.28 -22.39 26.68
CA THR A 120 -11.58 -22.95 26.30
C THR A 120 -12.35 -21.97 25.42
N GLU A 121 -13.38 -22.45 24.72
CA GLU A 121 -14.27 -21.60 23.93
C GLU A 121 -14.90 -20.48 24.77
N GLU A 122 -15.33 -20.77 26.00
CA GLU A 122 -15.94 -19.74 26.87
C GLU A 122 -14.90 -18.72 27.33
N SER A 123 -13.67 -19.14 27.65
CA SER A 123 -12.61 -18.21 28.08
C SER A 123 -12.12 -17.27 26.97
N THR A 124 -12.31 -17.65 25.70
CA THR A 124 -11.88 -16.87 24.53
C THR A 124 -13.04 -16.18 23.82
N LYS A 125 -14.22 -16.22 24.42
CA LYS A 125 -15.44 -15.60 23.90
C LYS A 125 -15.26 -14.09 23.73
N GLY A 126 -15.68 -13.57 22.59
CA GLY A 126 -15.58 -12.15 22.26
C GLY A 126 -14.27 -11.72 21.60
N THR A 127 -13.24 -12.58 21.59
CA THR A 127 -11.98 -12.33 20.88
C THR A 127 -12.21 -12.26 19.37
N ARG A 128 -12.96 -13.21 18.81
CA ARG A 128 -13.42 -13.21 17.43
C ARG A 128 -14.92 -13.42 17.42
N THR A 129 -15.64 -12.49 16.81
CA THR A 129 -17.10 -12.51 16.81
C THR A 129 -17.71 -12.56 15.41
N SER A 130 -16.91 -12.83 14.38
CA SER A 130 -17.39 -13.09 13.02
C SER A 130 -18.16 -14.39 12.89
N SER A 131 -18.89 -14.50 11.78
CA SER A 131 -19.20 -15.79 11.18
C SER A 131 -18.21 -16.08 10.05
N GLY A 132 -17.98 -17.36 9.73
CA GLY A 132 -17.09 -17.73 8.64
C GLY A 132 -17.27 -19.16 8.17
N THR A 133 -16.58 -19.48 7.07
CA THR A 133 -16.46 -20.82 6.51
C THR A 133 -15.13 -20.95 5.78
N PHE A 134 -14.62 -22.17 5.68
CA PHE A 134 -13.51 -22.47 4.78
C PHE A 134 -14.07 -22.94 3.44
N ILE A 135 -13.45 -22.53 2.34
CA ILE A 135 -13.76 -22.99 0.98
C ILE A 135 -12.45 -23.18 0.23
N SER A 136 -12.24 -24.38 -0.30
CA SER A 136 -11.08 -24.72 -1.12
C SER A 136 -11.36 -24.37 -2.58
N ALA A 137 -10.33 -24.05 -3.37
CA ALA A 137 -10.52 -23.79 -4.80
C ALA A 137 -11.14 -24.98 -5.56
N SER A 138 -10.92 -26.22 -5.10
CA SER A 138 -11.54 -27.42 -5.68
C SER A 138 -13.05 -27.53 -5.45
N GLU A 139 -13.61 -26.77 -4.52
CA GLU A 139 -15.06 -26.73 -4.23
C GLU A 139 -15.80 -25.74 -5.14
N ASP A 140 -15.07 -24.91 -5.90
CA ASP A 140 -15.63 -23.94 -6.83
C ASP A 140 -15.57 -24.45 -8.28
N GLU A 141 -16.69 -25.00 -8.76
CA GLU A 141 -16.80 -25.52 -10.13
C GLU A 141 -16.56 -24.45 -11.21
N THR A 142 -16.70 -23.17 -10.88
CA THR A 142 -16.47 -22.06 -11.84
C THR A 142 -14.99 -21.78 -12.07
N GLY A 143 -14.11 -22.22 -11.17
CA GLY A 143 -12.68 -21.92 -11.17
C GLY A 143 -12.32 -20.50 -10.73
N THR A 144 -13.27 -19.73 -10.19
CA THR A 144 -13.03 -18.36 -9.69
C THR A 144 -11.99 -18.36 -8.58
N LEU A 145 -12.11 -19.24 -7.58
CA LEU A 145 -11.15 -19.35 -6.48
C LEU A 145 -9.77 -19.79 -6.97
N ASP A 146 -9.67 -20.73 -7.92
CA ASP A 146 -8.39 -21.15 -8.50
C ASP A 146 -7.67 -19.97 -9.21
N LEU A 147 -8.42 -19.14 -9.94
CA LEU A 147 -7.86 -17.93 -10.57
C LEU A 147 -7.33 -16.94 -9.52
N ILE A 148 -8.04 -16.77 -8.40
CA ILE A 148 -7.61 -15.92 -7.28
C ILE A 148 -6.36 -16.51 -6.63
N GLU A 149 -6.31 -17.81 -6.33
CA GLU A 149 -5.13 -18.47 -5.74
C GLU A 149 -3.90 -18.36 -6.64
N LYS A 150 -4.05 -18.56 -7.96
CA LYS A 150 -2.95 -18.35 -8.93
C LYS A 150 -2.40 -16.94 -8.84
N LYS A 151 -3.27 -15.94 -8.75
CA LYS A 151 -2.86 -14.54 -8.61
C LYS A 151 -2.18 -14.28 -7.25
N ILE A 152 -2.67 -14.89 -6.17
CA ILE A 152 -2.04 -14.82 -4.83
C ILE A 152 -0.64 -15.43 -4.87
N ALA A 153 -0.49 -16.60 -5.51
CA ALA A 153 0.79 -17.27 -5.67
C ALA A 153 1.82 -16.39 -6.40
N LYS A 154 1.40 -15.67 -7.45
CA LYS A 154 2.27 -14.73 -8.18
C LYS A 154 2.77 -13.58 -7.28
N VAL A 155 1.88 -12.92 -6.55
CA VAL A 155 2.26 -11.74 -5.74
C VAL A 155 3.00 -12.10 -4.45
N THR A 156 2.80 -13.30 -3.92
CA THR A 156 3.52 -13.81 -2.75
C THR A 156 4.82 -14.51 -3.12
N SER A 157 4.97 -14.95 -4.38
CA SER A 157 6.04 -15.85 -4.85
C SER A 157 6.07 -17.18 -4.08
N ILE A 158 4.90 -17.65 -3.63
CA ILE A 158 4.72 -18.93 -2.93
C ILE A 158 3.79 -19.82 -3.79
N PRO A 159 4.13 -21.09 -4.05
CA PRO A 159 3.26 -21.97 -4.84
C PRO A 159 1.89 -22.17 -4.20
N GLN A 160 0.84 -22.30 -5.02
CA GLN A 160 -0.54 -22.52 -4.57
C GLN A 160 -0.67 -23.70 -3.58
N SER A 161 0.14 -24.74 -3.74
CA SER A 161 0.16 -25.92 -2.88
C SER A 161 0.52 -25.66 -1.41
N HIS A 162 1.03 -24.47 -1.09
CA HIS A 162 1.35 -24.05 0.27
C HIS A 162 0.26 -23.16 0.87
N GLY A 163 -0.76 -22.79 0.08
CA GLY A 163 -1.92 -22.06 0.56
C GLY A 163 -2.85 -22.98 1.37
N GLU A 164 -3.46 -22.41 2.40
CA GLU A 164 -4.61 -23.02 3.07
C GLU A 164 -5.90 -22.69 2.28
N ALA A 165 -6.97 -23.45 2.51
CA ALA A 165 -8.29 -23.11 1.99
C ALA A 165 -8.68 -21.67 2.39
N PHE A 166 -9.47 -21.00 1.55
CA PHE A 166 -9.91 -19.64 1.83
C PHE A 166 -10.75 -19.60 3.11
N ASN A 167 -10.31 -18.79 4.07
CA ASN A 167 -11.08 -18.49 5.26
C ASN A 167 -11.98 -17.28 5.01
N ILE A 168 -13.22 -17.51 4.59
CA ILE A 168 -14.17 -16.43 4.29
C ILE A 168 -14.86 -15.99 5.58
N LEU A 169 -14.83 -14.69 5.87
CA LEU A 169 -15.33 -14.11 7.12
C LEU A 169 -16.36 -13.01 6.85
N ARG A 170 -17.44 -13.04 7.63
CA ARG A 170 -18.49 -12.03 7.64
C ARG A 170 -18.58 -11.40 9.03
N TYR A 171 -18.39 -10.09 9.06
CA TYR A 171 -18.56 -9.25 10.24
C TYR A 171 -19.81 -8.38 10.07
N GLU A 172 -20.72 -8.46 11.03
CA GLU A 172 -21.82 -7.51 11.19
C GLU A 172 -21.36 -6.29 11.99
N ILE A 173 -22.20 -5.24 12.02
CA ILE A 173 -21.88 -4.03 12.77
C ILE A 173 -21.66 -4.38 14.24
N GLY A 174 -20.50 -4.00 14.77
CA GLY A 174 -20.08 -4.28 16.14
C GLY A 174 -19.33 -5.60 16.35
N GLN A 175 -19.27 -6.47 15.34
CA GLN A 175 -18.40 -7.65 15.37
C GLN A 175 -16.94 -7.24 15.11
N LYS A 176 -16.01 -8.03 15.63
CA LYS A 176 -14.58 -7.74 15.62
C LYS A 176 -13.73 -9.00 15.68
N TYR A 177 -12.43 -8.81 15.45
CA TYR A 177 -11.40 -9.72 15.85
C TYR A 177 -10.30 -8.92 16.55
N ASP A 178 -9.96 -9.31 17.78
CA ASP A 178 -8.85 -8.72 18.52
C ASP A 178 -7.50 -9.00 17.83
N SER A 179 -6.53 -8.13 18.09
CA SER A 179 -5.20 -8.20 17.51
C SER A 179 -4.52 -9.53 17.84
N HIS A 180 -3.99 -10.20 16.83
CA HIS A 180 -3.32 -11.49 16.96
C HIS A 180 -2.20 -11.63 15.92
N TYR A 181 -1.44 -12.72 16.04
CA TYR A 181 -0.50 -13.17 15.01
C TYR A 181 -1.14 -14.30 14.23
N ASP A 182 -0.93 -14.32 12.91
CA ASP A 182 -1.37 -15.45 12.08
C ASP A 182 -0.45 -16.67 12.23
N ALA A 183 0.80 -16.45 12.65
CA ALA A 183 1.77 -17.51 12.93
C ALA A 183 1.54 -18.12 14.33
N PHE A 184 1.74 -19.43 14.43
CA PHE A 184 1.56 -20.18 15.67
C PHE A 184 2.87 -20.29 16.44
N ASN A 185 2.98 -19.60 17.59
CA ASN A 185 4.15 -19.71 18.45
C ASN A 185 4.26 -21.13 19.03
N PRO A 186 5.34 -21.90 18.75
CA PRO A 186 5.45 -23.28 19.24
C PRO A 186 5.45 -23.41 20.77
N SER A 187 5.83 -22.35 21.49
CA SER A 187 5.76 -22.32 22.95
C SER A 187 4.33 -22.20 23.49
N GLU A 188 3.38 -21.73 22.68
CA GLU A 188 1.97 -21.54 23.06
C GLU A 188 1.05 -22.61 22.45
N TYR A 189 1.36 -23.06 21.24
CA TYR A 189 0.54 -23.98 20.44
C TYR A 189 1.18 -25.37 20.26
N GLY A 190 2.33 -25.60 20.88
CA GLY A 190 3.11 -26.84 20.72
C GLY A 190 3.89 -26.93 19.40
N PRO A 191 4.63 -28.02 19.16
CA PRO A 191 5.43 -28.19 17.95
C PRO A 191 4.57 -28.11 16.68
N GLN A 192 5.00 -27.28 15.72
CA GLN A 192 4.33 -27.13 14.42
C GLN A 192 5.08 -27.91 13.35
N SER A 193 4.37 -28.66 12.51
CA SER A 193 4.97 -29.40 11.37
C SER A 193 5.32 -28.48 10.19
N SER A 194 4.62 -27.35 10.06
CA SER A 194 4.87 -26.25 9.13
C SER A 194 4.44 -24.92 9.78
N GLN A 195 4.79 -23.78 9.18
CA GLN A 195 4.48 -22.47 9.75
C GLN A 195 4.01 -21.49 8.68
N ARG A 196 3.07 -20.60 9.04
CA ARG A 196 2.66 -19.49 8.19
C ARG A 196 3.75 -18.42 8.14
N VAL A 197 4.15 -18.06 6.92
CA VAL A 197 5.19 -17.05 6.67
C VAL A 197 4.65 -15.74 6.12
N GLN A 198 3.43 -15.77 5.57
CA GLN A 198 2.75 -14.63 4.97
C GLN A 198 1.23 -14.88 4.97
N SER A 199 0.47 -13.79 5.10
CA SER A 199 -0.99 -13.81 4.96
C SER A 199 -1.39 -12.87 3.83
N TYR A 200 -2.38 -13.30 3.05
CA TYR A 200 -3.07 -12.49 2.06
C TYR A 200 -4.51 -12.33 2.55
N MET A 201 -4.96 -11.08 2.72
CA MET A 201 -6.25 -10.72 3.32
C MET A 201 -7.07 -9.88 2.37
#